data_AF-A0A7Y4SMM3-F1
#
_entry.id   AF-A0A7Y4SMM3-F1
#
_cell.length_a   1.000
_cell.length_b   1.000
_cell.length_c   1.000
_cell.angle_alpha   90.00
_cell.angle_beta   90.00
_cell.angle_gamma   90.00
#
_symmetry.space_group_name_H-M   'P 1'
#
loop_
_entity.id
_entity.type
_entity.pdbx_description
1 polymer ?
#
loop_
_entity_poly.entity_id
_entity_poly.type
_entity_poly.pdbx_seq_one_letter_code
_entity_poly.pdbx_strand_id
1 'polypeptide(L)'
;VQVNPGVFLGLNPCTLNGVSYPVCTTAANLDRRRVLILENPAVGQFFGPVDRHDDVGEQSYAGLKLSVQRRAASGVSLSANYTVSRCEADTGSSFSFAQFSSGYTDPNNPSFDRGNCTQSRTQIANVSVGAETPQFSNAVARAVASGWRASGIFSTRSGSWLTVTTTTDVAATGIANQRVNQVLEDPYTADKTLNAYLNRAAFALPASGTLGDHKNGSIQGPGFWNVDLAITRLLPITGQQTLELRIETFNLFNHFNWGNPVTNFNAATFGRVLSQEGDPRIMQFGIKYGF
;
A
#
# COMPACT_ATOMS: atom_id res chain seq x y z
N VAL A 1 -13.52 -15.88 11.32
CA VAL A 1 -13.52 -15.44 12.72
C VAL A 1 -12.99 -16.59 13.57
N GLN A 2 -11.89 -16.39 14.31
CA GLN A 2 -11.32 -17.41 15.19
C GLN A 2 -12.29 -17.67 16.36
N VAL A 3 -12.75 -18.91 16.55
CA VAL A 3 -13.67 -19.30 17.62
C VAL A 3 -13.00 -20.07 18.76
N ASN A 4 -11.74 -20.50 18.58
CA ASN A 4 -10.96 -21.13 19.63
C ASN A 4 -9.64 -20.38 19.92
N PRO A 5 -9.67 -19.07 20.23
CA PRO A 5 -8.46 -18.31 20.54
C PRO A 5 -7.87 -18.75 21.88
N GLY A 6 -6.58 -18.45 22.09
CA GLY A 6 -5.97 -18.50 23.42
C GLY A 6 -6.55 -17.42 24.33
N VAL A 7 -6.67 -17.72 25.62
CA VAL A 7 -7.17 -16.76 26.63
C VAL A 7 -6.01 -16.30 27.50
N PHE A 8 -5.82 -15.00 27.64
CA PHE A 8 -4.84 -14.46 28.60
C PHE A 8 -5.33 -14.69 30.03
N LEU A 9 -4.61 -15.51 30.79
CA LEU A 9 -4.95 -15.89 32.17
C LEU A 9 -4.06 -15.19 33.20
N GLY A 10 -3.36 -14.12 32.80
CA GLY A 10 -2.41 -13.40 33.65
C GLY A 10 -1.00 -13.99 33.64
N LEU A 11 -0.11 -13.35 34.42
CA LEU A 11 1.32 -13.69 34.51
C LEU A 11 1.69 -14.39 35.81
N ASN A 12 0.76 -14.50 36.76
CA ASN A 12 0.98 -15.22 38.02
C ASN A 12 1.01 -16.74 37.78
N PRO A 13 1.57 -17.53 38.71
CA PRO A 13 1.48 -18.99 38.63
C PRO A 13 0.03 -19.48 38.57
N CYS A 14 -0.22 -20.57 37.86
CA CYS A 14 -1.53 -21.22 37.80
C CYS A 14 -1.42 -22.71 37.48
N THR A 15 -2.53 -23.43 37.59
CA THR A 15 -2.62 -24.83 37.20
C THR A 15 -3.67 -24.98 36.10
N LEU A 16 -3.27 -25.51 34.94
CA LEU A 16 -4.14 -25.77 33.80
C LEU A 16 -4.21 -27.28 33.59
N ASN A 17 -5.40 -27.86 33.69
CA ASN A 17 -5.64 -29.30 33.51
C ASN A 17 -4.68 -30.19 34.34
N GLY A 18 -4.43 -29.81 35.60
CA GLY A 18 -3.54 -30.54 36.51
C GLY A 18 -2.05 -30.28 36.31
N VAL A 19 -1.65 -29.44 35.34
CA VAL A 19 -0.25 -29.05 35.11
C VAL A 19 0.00 -27.66 35.66
N SER A 20 0.97 -27.52 36.56
CA SER A 20 1.34 -26.23 37.14
C SER A 20 2.32 -25.46 36.24
N TYR A 21 2.04 -24.18 36.05
CA TYR A 21 2.86 -23.25 35.28
C TYR A 21 3.31 -22.11 36.19
N PRO A 22 4.61 -21.73 36.17
CA PRO A 22 5.11 -20.60 36.95
C PRO A 22 4.60 -19.25 36.43
N VAL A 23 4.25 -19.18 35.14
CA VAL A 23 3.59 -18.04 34.49
C VAL A 23 2.38 -18.59 33.76
N CYS A 24 1.17 -18.13 34.12
CA CYS A 24 -0.05 -18.71 33.58
C CYS A 24 -0.17 -18.53 32.07
N THR A 25 0.33 -17.42 31.53
CA THR A 25 0.28 -17.12 30.09
C THR A 25 1.65 -17.05 29.46
N THR A 26 1.95 -18.01 28.58
CA THR A 26 3.16 -18.02 27.75
C THR A 26 2.82 -18.43 26.32
N ALA A 27 3.76 -18.26 25.38
CA ALA A 27 3.63 -18.80 24.04
C ALA A 27 3.61 -20.34 24.04
N ALA A 28 4.39 -20.96 24.94
CA ALA A 28 4.54 -22.42 25.02
C ALA A 28 3.27 -23.14 25.50
N ASN A 29 2.41 -22.46 26.26
CA ASN A 29 1.17 -23.03 26.77
C ASN A 29 -0.09 -22.50 26.06
N LEU A 30 0.07 -21.87 24.88
CA LEU A 30 -1.04 -21.30 24.11
C LEU A 30 -2.19 -22.30 23.94
N ASP A 31 -1.91 -23.51 23.48
CA ASP A 31 -2.96 -24.49 23.21
C ASP A 31 -3.72 -24.87 24.49
N ARG A 32 -3.02 -25.00 25.63
CA ARG A 32 -3.63 -25.32 26.94
C ARG A 32 -4.59 -24.25 27.46
N ARG A 33 -4.53 -23.03 26.91
CA ARG A 33 -5.37 -21.89 27.29
C ARG A 33 -6.44 -21.57 26.25
N ARG A 34 -6.62 -22.40 25.24
CA ARG A 34 -7.67 -22.19 24.24
C ARG A 34 -9.05 -22.39 24.86
N VAL A 35 -10.02 -21.60 24.42
CA VAL A 35 -11.40 -21.58 24.94
C VAL A 35 -11.98 -22.99 25.06
N LEU A 36 -11.88 -23.81 24.02
CA LEU A 36 -12.44 -25.18 24.01
C LEU A 36 -11.74 -26.12 25.00
N ILE A 37 -10.43 -25.94 25.25
CA ILE A 37 -9.71 -26.72 26.28
C ILE A 37 -10.16 -26.29 27.68
N LEU A 38 -10.32 -24.99 27.90
CA LEU A 38 -10.75 -24.44 29.19
C LEU A 38 -12.21 -24.82 29.51
N GLU A 39 -13.05 -24.95 28.49
CA GLU A 39 -14.44 -25.39 28.63
C GLU A 39 -14.57 -26.90 28.90
N ASN A 40 -13.86 -27.73 28.13
CA ASN A 40 -13.84 -29.18 28.33
C ASN A 40 -12.46 -29.78 28.01
N PRO A 41 -11.60 -29.98 29.02
CA PRO A 41 -10.25 -30.52 28.83
C PRO A 41 -10.17 -31.87 28.12
N ALA A 42 -11.16 -32.75 28.34
CA ALA A 42 -11.14 -34.11 27.81
C ALA A 42 -11.31 -34.15 26.29
N VAL A 43 -12.12 -33.23 25.76
CA VAL A 43 -12.47 -33.15 24.33
C VAL A 43 -11.71 -32.02 23.63
N GLY A 44 -11.65 -30.84 24.26
CA GLY A 44 -11.01 -29.65 23.73
C GLY A 44 -9.54 -29.83 23.36
N GLN A 45 -8.83 -30.72 24.06
CA GLN A 45 -7.42 -31.04 23.77
C GLN A 45 -7.16 -31.59 22.37
N PHE A 46 -8.19 -32.07 21.67
CA PHE A 46 -8.10 -32.55 20.29
C PHE A 46 -8.31 -31.43 19.25
N PHE A 47 -8.62 -30.20 19.69
CA PHE A 47 -8.87 -29.05 18.83
C PHE A 47 -7.76 -28.01 18.99
N GLY A 48 -7.11 -27.67 17.87
CA GLY A 48 -6.21 -26.52 17.75
C GLY A 48 -6.97 -25.22 17.50
N PRO A 49 -6.40 -24.25 16.76
CA PRO A 49 -7.16 -23.09 16.29
C PRO A 49 -8.34 -23.54 15.41
N VAL A 50 -9.52 -22.97 15.62
CA VAL A 50 -10.75 -23.28 14.87
C VAL A 50 -11.34 -21.97 14.38
N ASP A 51 -11.50 -21.85 13.07
CA ASP A 51 -12.06 -20.65 12.47
C ASP A 51 -13.47 -20.93 11.92
N ARG A 52 -14.39 -20.00 12.14
CA ARG A 52 -15.68 -19.92 11.46
C ARG A 52 -15.57 -19.01 10.25
N HIS A 53 -15.99 -19.47 9.08
CA HIS A 53 -16.15 -18.63 7.90
C HIS A 53 -17.57 -18.10 7.85
N ASP A 54 -17.69 -16.78 7.68
CA ASP A 54 -18.93 -16.02 7.81
C ASP A 54 -18.82 -14.76 6.95
N ASP A 55 -19.95 -14.20 6.48
CA ASP A 55 -20.00 -13.04 5.58
C ASP A 55 -20.06 -11.69 6.32
N VAL A 56 -19.39 -11.61 7.46
CA VAL A 56 -19.42 -10.45 8.38
C VAL A 56 -18.53 -9.27 7.96
N GLY A 57 -17.92 -9.31 6.77
CA GLY A 57 -16.98 -8.29 6.31
C GLY A 57 -17.67 -7.12 5.59
N GLU A 58 -17.41 -5.90 6.03
CA GLU A 58 -17.87 -4.68 5.36
C GLU A 58 -16.71 -3.95 4.67
N GLN A 59 -16.95 -3.47 3.45
CA GLN A 59 -16.09 -2.51 2.77
C GLN A 59 -16.96 -1.48 2.03
N SER A 60 -16.61 -0.21 2.18
CA SER A 60 -17.28 0.91 1.53
C SER A 60 -16.30 1.76 0.73
N TYR A 61 -16.74 2.23 -0.43
CA TYR A 61 -15.99 3.13 -1.29
C TYR A 61 -16.86 4.29 -1.75
N ALA A 62 -16.37 5.51 -1.58
CA ALA A 62 -16.98 6.71 -2.13
C ALA A 62 -15.92 7.53 -2.85
N GLY A 63 -16.25 8.03 -4.04
CA GLY A 63 -15.32 8.81 -4.83
C GLY A 63 -15.98 9.70 -5.86
N LEU A 64 -15.26 10.76 -6.21
CA LEU A 64 -15.58 11.68 -7.31
C LEU A 64 -14.49 11.56 -8.37
N LYS A 65 -14.90 11.34 -9.61
CA LYS A 65 -14.00 11.29 -10.77
C LYS A 65 -14.35 12.42 -11.74
N LEU A 66 -13.35 13.23 -12.06
CA LEU A 66 -13.40 14.27 -13.08
C LEU A 66 -12.55 13.83 -14.26
N SER A 67 -13.06 14.07 -15.47
CA SER A 67 -12.38 13.72 -16.72
C SER A 67 -12.53 14.84 -17.74
N VAL A 68 -11.44 15.18 -18.41
CA VAL A 68 -11.40 16.18 -19.48
C VAL A 68 -10.67 15.57 -20.66
N GLN A 69 -11.28 15.68 -21.84
CA GLN A 69 -10.67 15.23 -23.09
C GLN A 69 -10.82 16.29 -24.17
N ARG A 70 -9.69 16.64 -24.80
CA ARG A 70 -9.63 17.43 -26.02
C ARG A 70 -8.90 16.63 -27.09
N ARG A 71 -9.61 16.28 -28.16
CA ARG A 71 -9.04 15.68 -29.36
C ARG A 71 -8.90 16.77 -30.41
N ALA A 72 -7.68 17.06 -30.86
CA ALA A 72 -7.43 18.00 -31.93
C ALA A 72 -6.93 17.25 -33.17
N ALA A 73 -7.43 17.62 -34.36
CA ALA A 73 -6.96 17.07 -35.63
C ALA A 73 -5.55 17.57 -35.99
N SER A 74 -5.14 18.72 -35.45
CA SER A 74 -3.79 19.28 -35.52
C SER A 74 -3.49 20.06 -34.25
N GLY A 75 -2.21 20.20 -33.90
CA GLY A 75 -1.79 20.93 -32.71
C GLY A 75 -1.85 20.08 -31.44
N VAL A 76 -2.54 20.56 -30.40
CA VAL A 76 -2.47 19.99 -29.03
C VAL A 76 -3.70 19.17 -28.68
N SER A 77 -3.47 17.90 -28.34
CA SER A 77 -4.45 17.01 -27.71
C SER A 77 -4.17 16.86 -26.21
N LEU A 78 -5.22 16.71 -25.41
CA LEU A 78 -5.17 16.60 -23.95
C LEU A 78 -6.14 15.52 -23.47
N SER A 79 -5.71 14.70 -22.53
CA SER A 79 -6.57 13.81 -21.75
C SER A 79 -6.17 13.93 -20.29
N ALA A 80 -7.10 14.27 -19.39
CA ALA A 80 -6.83 14.40 -17.97
C ALA A 80 -7.91 13.70 -17.16
N ASN A 81 -7.50 13.00 -16.10
CA ASN A 81 -8.39 12.38 -15.14
C ASN A 81 -7.93 12.72 -13.73
N TYR A 82 -8.85 13.06 -12.85
CA TYR A 82 -8.62 13.26 -11.43
C TYR A 82 -9.68 12.49 -10.64
N THR A 83 -9.25 11.72 -9.65
CA THR A 83 -10.14 11.00 -8.74
C THR A 83 -9.76 11.36 -7.32
N VAL A 84 -10.76 11.76 -6.52
CA VAL A 84 -10.66 11.83 -5.06
C VAL A 84 -11.57 10.77 -4.49
N SER A 85 -11.07 9.97 -3.56
CA SER A 85 -11.85 8.86 -2.99
C SER A 85 -11.48 8.51 -1.56
N ARG A 86 -12.42 7.89 -0.86
CA ARG A 86 -12.26 7.26 0.45
C ARG A 86 -12.72 5.82 0.34
N CYS A 87 -11.95 4.92 0.95
CA CYS A 87 -12.29 3.52 1.06
C CYS A 87 -12.05 3.10 2.50
N GLU A 88 -13.04 2.49 3.13
CA GLU A 88 -12.90 1.91 4.46
C GLU A 88 -13.33 0.46 4.45
N ALA A 89 -12.60 -0.39 5.17
CA ALA A 89 -12.92 -1.80 5.31
C ALA A 89 -12.61 -2.27 6.73
N ASP A 90 -13.46 -3.15 7.25
CA ASP A 90 -13.26 -3.86 8.51
C ASP A 90 -12.25 -5.00 8.35
N THR A 91 -12.04 -5.43 7.12
CA THR A 91 -11.01 -6.42 6.80
C THR A 91 -9.79 -5.70 6.23
N GLY A 92 -8.64 -5.88 6.89
CA GLY A 92 -7.34 -5.63 6.27
C GLY A 92 -7.09 -6.70 5.20
N SER A 93 -7.85 -6.65 4.12
CA SER A 93 -7.79 -7.49 2.92
C SER A 93 -6.43 -8.17 2.72
N SER A 94 -6.32 -9.41 3.19
CA SER A 94 -5.39 -10.37 2.61
C SER A 94 -6.24 -11.20 1.67
N PHE A 95 -6.12 -10.96 0.36
CA PHE A 95 -6.72 -11.79 -0.70
C PHE A 95 -6.09 -13.20 -0.77
N SER A 96 -5.61 -13.72 0.36
CA SER A 96 -5.21 -15.10 0.54
C SER A 96 -6.40 -15.90 1.02
N PHE A 97 -6.46 -17.19 0.69
CA PHE A 97 -7.33 -18.12 1.40
C PHE A 97 -7.16 -17.89 2.91
N ALA A 98 -8.27 -17.66 3.60
CA ALA A 98 -8.26 -17.45 5.04
C ALA A 98 -7.67 -18.70 5.71
N GLN A 99 -6.41 -18.60 6.11
CA GLN A 99 -5.73 -19.59 6.93
C GLN A 99 -6.22 -19.46 8.37
N PHE A 100 -6.09 -20.52 9.17
CA PHE A 100 -6.46 -20.47 10.58
C PHE A 100 -5.78 -19.29 11.29
N SER A 101 -6.52 -18.55 12.12
CA SER A 101 -6.01 -17.38 12.87
C SER A 101 -5.57 -16.19 12.02
N SER A 102 -6.02 -16.08 10.77
CA SER A 102 -5.70 -14.94 9.85
C SER A 102 -6.87 -13.97 9.61
N GLY A 103 -7.95 -14.09 10.41
CA GLY A 103 -9.11 -13.21 10.35
C GLY A 103 -8.94 -11.91 11.13
N TYR A 104 -10.02 -11.46 11.78
CA TYR A 104 -10.03 -10.28 12.63
C TYR A 104 -9.10 -10.42 13.83
N THR A 105 -8.38 -9.33 14.14
CA THR A 105 -7.52 -9.20 15.31
C THR A 105 -8.33 -9.36 16.61
N ASP A 106 -9.54 -8.80 16.64
CA ASP A 106 -10.55 -9.06 17.66
C ASP A 106 -11.71 -9.87 17.05
N PRO A 107 -11.77 -11.20 17.29
CA PRO A 107 -12.83 -12.04 16.77
C PRO A 107 -14.24 -11.66 17.27
N ASN A 108 -14.36 -11.00 18.42
CA ASN A 108 -15.64 -10.60 19.00
C ASN A 108 -16.09 -9.22 18.50
N ASN A 109 -15.20 -8.45 17.89
CA ASN A 109 -15.49 -7.13 17.36
C ASN A 109 -14.83 -6.92 15.97
N PRO A 110 -15.46 -7.37 14.88
CA PRO A 110 -14.95 -7.18 13.53
C PRO A 110 -14.62 -5.72 13.17
N SER A 111 -15.41 -4.77 13.70
CA SER A 111 -15.21 -3.33 13.47
C SER A 111 -13.91 -2.78 14.08
N PHE A 112 -13.26 -3.53 14.98
CA PHE A 112 -11.96 -3.17 15.54
C PHE A 112 -10.94 -2.90 14.44
N ASP A 113 -10.96 -3.70 13.37
CA ASP A 113 -10.02 -3.60 12.24
C ASP A 113 -10.48 -2.61 11.16
N ARG A 114 -11.57 -1.86 11.38
CA ARG A 114 -12.05 -0.82 10.46
C ARG A 114 -11.01 0.27 10.26
N GLY A 115 -10.60 0.43 9.01
CA GLY A 115 -9.55 1.35 8.61
C GLY A 115 -9.62 1.73 7.15
N ASN A 116 -8.75 2.66 6.72
CA ASN A 116 -8.65 2.95 5.29
C ASN A 116 -8.13 1.71 4.54
N CYS A 117 -8.70 1.43 3.37
CA CYS A 117 -8.24 0.31 2.53
C CYS A 117 -6.79 0.52 2.06
N THR A 118 -5.96 -0.50 2.16
CA THR A 118 -4.52 -0.44 1.82
C THR A 118 -4.27 -0.24 0.32
N GLN A 119 -5.18 -0.69 -0.54
CA GLN A 119 -5.12 -0.50 -2.00
C GLN A 119 -5.58 0.90 -2.43
N SER A 120 -6.30 1.61 -1.56
CA SER A 120 -6.87 2.91 -1.91
C SER A 120 -5.81 4.01 -1.87
N ARG A 121 -6.02 5.02 -2.71
CA ARG A 121 -5.30 6.30 -2.67
C ARG A 121 -6.33 7.40 -2.61
N THR A 122 -6.13 8.36 -1.72
CA THR A 122 -7.05 9.49 -1.51
C THR A 122 -7.20 10.32 -2.77
N GLN A 123 -6.10 10.58 -3.48
CA GLN A 123 -6.08 11.37 -4.69
C GLN A 123 -5.25 10.67 -5.76
N ILE A 124 -5.75 10.64 -7.00
CA ILE A 124 -5.05 10.14 -8.18
C ILE A 124 -5.30 11.10 -9.33
N ALA A 125 -4.24 11.58 -9.98
CA ALA A 125 -4.33 12.38 -11.19
C ALA A 125 -3.43 11.82 -12.29
N ASN A 126 -3.96 11.77 -13.51
CA ASN A 126 -3.20 11.42 -14.71
C ASN A 126 -3.51 12.43 -15.81
N VAL A 127 -2.49 13.02 -16.41
CA VAL A 127 -2.60 14.01 -17.48
C VAL A 127 -1.69 13.59 -18.63
N SER A 128 -2.27 13.42 -19.81
CA SER A 128 -1.56 13.13 -21.05
C SER A 128 -1.74 14.29 -22.02
N VAL A 129 -0.63 14.83 -22.51
CA VAL A 129 -0.59 15.90 -23.52
C VAL A 129 0.14 15.38 -24.74
N GLY A 130 -0.40 15.65 -25.92
CA GLY A 130 0.27 15.38 -27.19
C GLY A 130 0.26 16.63 -28.05
N ALA A 131 1.36 16.92 -28.73
CA ALA A 131 1.49 18.06 -29.64
C ALA A 131 2.23 17.65 -30.91
N GLU A 132 1.79 18.17 -32.04
CA GLU A 132 2.47 18.06 -33.34
C GLU A 132 2.85 19.45 -33.85
N THR A 133 4.07 19.55 -34.37
CA THR A 133 4.56 20.78 -35.02
C THR A 133 3.81 21.05 -36.33
N PRO A 134 3.54 22.32 -36.66
CA PRO A 134 2.95 22.66 -37.95
C PRO A 134 3.92 22.36 -39.09
N GLN A 135 3.39 22.26 -40.30
CA GLN A 135 4.22 22.20 -41.50
C GLN A 135 4.68 23.60 -41.90
N PHE A 136 5.95 23.90 -41.68
CA PHE A 136 6.52 25.21 -42.01
C PHE A 136 6.72 25.36 -43.53
N SER A 137 6.42 26.56 -44.05
CA SER A 137 6.56 26.88 -45.48
C SER A 137 8.02 27.14 -45.88
N ASN A 138 8.77 27.86 -45.04
CA ASN A 138 10.20 28.15 -45.23
C ASN A 138 11.02 26.86 -45.28
N ALA A 139 11.93 26.73 -46.26
CA ALA A 139 12.68 25.49 -46.51
C ALA A 139 13.54 25.04 -45.31
N VAL A 140 14.22 25.98 -44.66
CA VAL A 140 15.05 25.70 -43.48
C VAL A 140 14.16 25.30 -42.31
N ALA A 141 13.12 26.08 -42.02
CA ALA A 141 12.18 25.77 -40.93
C ALA A 141 11.45 24.44 -41.15
N ARG A 142 11.09 24.11 -42.40
CA ARG A 142 10.50 22.82 -42.75
C ARG A 142 11.47 21.68 -42.50
N ALA A 143 12.72 21.85 -42.91
CA ALA A 143 13.74 20.84 -42.76
C ALA A 143 14.04 20.54 -41.29
N VAL A 144 14.03 21.53 -40.39
CA VAL A 144 14.46 21.35 -38.98
C VAL A 144 13.31 21.26 -37.97
N ALA A 145 12.18 21.93 -38.22
CA ALA A 145 11.12 22.13 -37.24
C ALA A 145 9.77 21.48 -37.60
N SER A 146 9.57 21.00 -38.83
CA SER A 146 8.38 20.20 -39.17
C SER A 146 8.54 18.72 -38.80
N GLY A 147 7.41 18.02 -38.65
CA GLY A 147 7.37 16.56 -38.50
C GLY A 147 7.70 16.04 -37.10
N TRP A 148 7.86 16.95 -36.13
CA TRP A 148 8.01 16.60 -34.72
C TRP A 148 6.65 16.38 -34.07
N ARG A 149 6.58 15.32 -33.27
CA ARG A 149 5.50 14.98 -32.36
C ARG A 149 6.09 14.81 -30.97
N ALA A 150 5.46 15.40 -29.97
CA ALA A 150 5.82 15.23 -28.57
C ALA A 150 4.60 14.77 -27.81
N SER A 151 4.78 13.83 -26.89
CA SER A 151 3.76 13.43 -25.94
C SER A 151 4.35 13.30 -24.56
N GLY A 152 3.62 13.77 -23.56
CA GLY A 152 4.02 13.70 -22.16
C GLY A 152 2.88 13.17 -21.31
N ILE A 153 3.24 12.40 -20.27
CA ILE A 153 2.30 11.90 -19.29
C ILE A 153 2.79 12.33 -17.92
N PHE A 154 1.95 13.05 -17.18
CA PHE A 154 2.13 13.33 -15.76
C PHE A 154 1.18 12.43 -14.96
N SER A 155 1.73 11.68 -14.03
CA SER A 155 0.99 10.78 -13.15
C SER A 155 1.32 11.12 -11.72
N THR A 156 0.31 11.32 -10.87
CA THR A 156 0.51 11.55 -9.43
C THR A 156 -0.56 10.84 -8.62
N ARG A 157 -0.18 10.37 -7.42
CA ARG A 157 -1.10 9.81 -6.44
C ARG A 157 -0.63 10.16 -5.04
N SER A 158 -1.59 10.27 -4.11
CA SER A 158 -1.27 10.30 -2.68
C SER A 158 -0.59 9.00 -2.25
N GLY A 159 -0.03 8.96 -1.04
CA GLY A 159 0.53 7.72 -0.49
C GLY A 159 -0.54 6.67 -0.14
N SER A 160 -0.09 5.43 0.08
CA SER A 160 -0.92 4.37 0.64
C SER A 160 -1.24 4.62 2.10
N TRP A 161 -2.33 4.03 2.57
CA TRP A 161 -2.61 3.90 3.99
C TRP A 161 -1.84 2.73 4.59
N LEU A 162 -1.23 2.97 5.74
CA LEU A 162 -0.31 2.10 6.43
C LEU A 162 -0.78 1.88 7.87
N THR A 163 -0.38 0.73 8.42
CA THR A 163 -0.68 0.32 9.79
C THR A 163 0.62 -0.13 10.44
N VAL A 164 0.88 0.34 11.65
CA VAL A 164 1.97 -0.17 12.49
C VAL A 164 1.50 -1.42 13.20
N THR A 165 2.21 -2.51 12.97
CA THR A 165 1.93 -3.82 13.58
C THR A 165 3.14 -4.32 14.35
N THR A 166 2.90 -5.27 15.23
CA THR A 166 3.92 -6.05 15.92
C THR A 166 3.79 -7.51 15.52
N THR A 167 4.92 -8.20 15.41
CA THR A 167 4.96 -9.66 15.24
C THR A 167 4.78 -10.41 16.56
N THR A 168 4.72 -9.70 17.68
CA THR A 168 4.49 -10.28 19.00
C THR A 168 2.98 -10.45 19.23
N ASP A 169 2.57 -11.65 19.64
CA ASP A 169 1.22 -11.92 20.14
C ASP A 169 1.10 -11.41 21.59
N VAL A 170 0.89 -10.09 21.74
CA VAL A 170 0.83 -9.42 23.04
C VAL A 170 -0.45 -9.78 23.79
N ALA A 171 -1.57 -9.95 23.08
CA ALA A 171 -2.84 -10.39 23.66
C ALA A 171 -2.86 -11.88 24.05
N ALA A 172 -1.84 -12.65 23.64
CA ALA A 172 -1.68 -14.08 23.90
C ALA A 172 -2.86 -14.95 23.40
N THR A 173 -3.45 -14.54 22.28
CA THR A 173 -4.64 -15.15 21.65
C THR A 173 -4.30 -16.17 20.58
N GLY A 174 -3.04 -16.25 20.17
CA GLY A 174 -2.59 -17.04 19.02
C GLY A 174 -2.83 -16.35 17.67
N ILE A 175 -3.24 -15.08 17.67
CA ILE A 175 -3.47 -14.27 16.45
C ILE A 175 -2.25 -13.40 16.20
N ALA A 176 -1.68 -13.51 15.00
CA ALA A 176 -0.49 -12.76 14.60
C ALA A 176 -0.82 -11.34 14.10
N ASN A 177 0.23 -10.53 13.86
CA ASN A 177 0.14 -9.19 13.26
C ASN A 177 -0.77 -8.20 14.02
N GLN A 178 -0.70 -8.24 15.36
CA GLN A 178 -1.44 -7.33 16.22
C GLN A 178 -0.96 -5.88 16.03
N ARG A 179 -1.85 -4.92 16.29
CA ARG A 179 -1.52 -3.49 16.25
C ARG A 179 -0.89 -3.06 17.57
N VAL A 180 -0.01 -2.07 17.49
CA VAL A 180 0.60 -1.41 18.66
C VAL A 180 -0.37 -0.41 19.31
N ASN A 181 0.03 0.20 20.42
CA ASN A 181 -0.59 1.44 20.88
C ASN A 181 0.03 2.65 20.16
N GLN A 182 -0.77 3.66 19.87
CA GLN A 182 -0.31 4.96 19.43
C GLN A 182 -0.39 5.97 20.58
N VAL A 183 0.77 6.33 21.14
CA VAL A 183 0.89 7.15 22.35
C VAL A 183 1.10 8.64 22.06
N LEU A 184 1.36 9.01 20.80
CA LEU A 184 1.40 10.40 20.34
C LEU A 184 0.46 10.59 19.16
N GLU A 185 -0.15 11.78 19.05
CA GLU A 185 -1.07 12.11 17.95
C GLU A 185 -0.38 12.08 16.58
N ASP A 186 0.82 12.67 16.47
CA ASP A 186 1.61 12.66 15.23
C ASP A 186 2.49 11.41 15.14
N PRO A 187 2.24 10.50 14.17
CA PRO A 187 3.04 9.30 13.98
C PRO A 187 4.35 9.56 13.23
N TYR A 188 4.58 10.77 12.73
CA TYR A 188 5.72 11.13 11.91
C TYR A 188 6.82 11.84 12.72
N THR A 189 8.03 11.83 12.17
CA THR A 189 9.06 12.78 12.62
C THR A 189 8.82 14.14 11.96
N ALA A 190 9.38 15.20 12.54
CA ALA A 190 9.22 16.57 12.02
C ALA A 190 9.65 16.70 10.55
N ASP A 191 10.80 16.11 10.19
CA ASP A 191 11.40 16.30 8.87
C ASP A 191 11.08 15.19 7.86
N LYS A 192 10.45 14.08 8.30
CA LYS A 192 10.13 12.89 7.49
C LYS A 192 11.27 12.50 6.55
N THR A 193 12.41 12.06 7.08
CA THR A 193 13.58 11.67 6.27
C THR A 193 13.55 10.19 5.90
N LEU A 194 14.39 9.75 4.96
CA LEU A 194 14.52 8.33 4.61
C LEU A 194 14.89 7.43 5.80
N ASN A 195 15.71 7.94 6.74
CA ASN A 195 16.13 7.17 7.91
C ASN A 195 15.22 7.38 9.13
N ALA A 196 14.26 8.29 9.05
CA ALA A 196 13.37 8.61 10.15
C ALA A 196 12.09 9.25 9.58
N TYR A 197 11.22 8.43 9.00
CA TYR A 197 9.93 8.86 8.46
C TYR A 197 8.83 8.76 9.52
N LEU A 198 8.76 7.62 10.21
CA LEU A 198 7.86 7.42 11.35
C LEU A 198 8.60 7.65 12.66
N ASN A 199 7.92 8.29 13.59
CA ASN A 199 8.41 8.49 14.95
C ASN A 199 8.16 7.22 15.78
N ARG A 200 9.22 6.49 16.11
CA ARG A 200 9.11 5.30 16.97
C ARG A 200 8.52 5.62 18.35
N ALA A 201 8.78 6.80 18.89
CA ALA A 201 8.26 7.23 20.19
C ALA A 201 6.74 7.50 20.17
N ALA A 202 6.13 7.58 18.98
CA ALA A 202 4.68 7.66 18.85
C ALA A 202 3.98 6.32 19.08
N PHE A 203 4.74 5.22 19.21
CA PHE A 203 4.19 3.87 19.33
C PHE A 203 4.79 3.10 20.51
N ALA A 204 3.98 2.26 21.13
CA ALA A 204 4.39 1.37 22.21
C ALA A 204 3.70 0.01 22.09
N LEU A 205 4.33 -1.04 22.60
CA LEU A 205 3.61 -2.32 22.74
C LEU A 205 2.47 -2.15 23.76
N PRO A 206 1.29 -2.75 23.51
CA PRO A 206 0.22 -2.77 24.49
C PRO A 206 0.62 -3.59 25.73
N ALA A 207 -0.19 -3.49 26.79
CA ALA A 207 0.01 -4.32 27.97
C ALA A 207 -0.25 -5.80 27.64
N SER A 208 0.46 -6.72 28.31
CA SER A 208 0.24 -8.15 28.09
C SER A 208 -1.23 -8.54 28.31
N GLY A 209 -1.79 -9.30 27.38
CA GLY A 209 -3.20 -9.68 27.36
C GLY A 209 -4.15 -8.66 26.74
N THR A 210 -3.64 -7.55 26.19
CA THR A 210 -4.47 -6.51 25.55
C THR A 210 -4.12 -6.32 24.08
N LEU A 211 -5.13 -5.93 23.30
CA LEU A 211 -4.96 -5.47 21.92
C LEU A 211 -4.56 -3.99 21.90
N GLY A 212 -3.78 -3.60 20.89
CA GLY A 212 -3.35 -2.21 20.73
C GLY A 212 -4.43 -1.29 20.17
N ASP A 213 -4.33 0.01 20.46
CA ASP A 213 -5.31 1.02 20.03
C ASP A 213 -5.00 1.72 18.69
N HIS A 214 -3.83 1.49 18.10
CA HIS A 214 -3.45 2.12 16.84
C HIS A 214 -4.46 1.77 15.74
N LYS A 215 -5.09 2.78 15.14
CA LYS A 215 -6.13 2.57 14.12
C LYS A 215 -5.57 1.97 12.83
N ASN A 216 -6.24 0.97 12.27
CA ASN A 216 -5.88 0.39 10.99
C ASN A 216 -5.93 1.42 9.85
N GLY A 217 -4.93 1.43 8.98
CA GLY A 217 -4.84 2.32 7.81
C GLY A 217 -4.85 3.80 8.18
N SER A 218 -4.29 4.20 9.32
CA SER A 218 -4.31 5.58 9.81
C SER A 218 -3.12 6.43 9.38
N ILE A 219 -2.03 5.81 8.92
CA ILE A 219 -0.81 6.50 8.50
C ILE A 219 -0.80 6.62 6.98
N GLN A 220 -0.65 7.83 6.45
CA GLN A 220 -0.40 8.03 5.03
C GLN A 220 1.10 7.92 4.72
N GLY A 221 1.48 7.07 3.76
CA GLY A 221 2.85 6.95 3.25
C GLY A 221 3.25 8.09 2.31
N PRO A 222 4.46 8.05 1.74
CA PRO A 222 4.91 9.04 0.76
C PRO A 222 4.02 9.07 -0.49
N GLY A 223 3.80 10.27 -1.02
CA GLY A 223 3.15 10.45 -2.31
C GLY A 223 4.05 10.02 -3.47
N PHE A 224 3.45 9.87 -4.64
CA PHE A 224 4.15 9.53 -5.88
C PHE A 224 3.84 10.58 -6.94
N TRP A 225 4.84 10.97 -7.72
CA TRP A 225 4.64 11.65 -8.98
C TRP A 225 5.72 11.29 -10.01
N ASN A 226 5.32 11.30 -11.27
CA ASN A 226 6.19 10.94 -12.37
C ASN A 226 5.83 11.71 -13.64
N VAL A 227 6.83 11.98 -14.47
CA VAL A 227 6.65 12.54 -15.81
C VAL A 227 7.37 11.67 -16.81
N ASP A 228 6.64 11.16 -17.78
CA ASP A 228 7.17 10.43 -18.94
C ASP A 228 7.06 11.31 -20.18
N LEU A 229 8.02 11.19 -21.09
CA LEU A 229 8.10 11.98 -22.31
C LEU A 229 8.48 11.09 -23.49
N ALA A 230 7.77 11.23 -24.61
CA ALA A 230 8.16 10.67 -25.89
C ALA A 230 8.22 11.77 -26.94
N ILE A 231 9.33 11.83 -27.67
CA ILE A 231 9.53 12.74 -28.80
C ILE A 231 9.80 11.87 -30.03
N THR A 232 9.02 12.12 -31.08
CA THR A 232 9.14 11.45 -32.36
C THR A 232 9.34 12.49 -33.46
N ARG A 233 10.16 12.16 -34.46
CA ARG A 233 10.29 12.92 -35.68
C ARG A 233 10.08 12.03 -36.90
N LEU A 234 9.14 12.42 -37.76
CA LEU A 234 8.90 11.78 -39.04
C LEU A 234 9.66 12.53 -40.14
N LEU A 235 10.57 11.83 -40.82
CA LEU A 235 11.41 12.34 -41.88
C LEU A 235 11.00 11.68 -43.21
N PRO A 236 10.49 12.42 -44.20
CA PRO A 236 10.32 11.89 -45.53
C PRO A 236 11.69 11.68 -46.19
N ILE A 237 11.90 10.53 -46.85
CA ILE A 237 13.14 10.24 -47.60
C ILE A 237 12.90 10.49 -49.09
N THR A 238 12.23 9.58 -49.78
CA THR A 238 11.85 9.70 -51.20
C THR A 238 10.57 8.91 -51.46
N GLY A 239 9.73 9.39 -52.39
CA GLY A 239 8.46 8.72 -52.69
C GLY A 239 7.57 8.58 -51.46
N GLN A 240 7.13 7.36 -51.15
CA GLN A 240 6.33 7.03 -49.95
C GLN A 240 7.19 6.61 -48.74
N GLN A 241 8.52 6.59 -48.89
CA GLN A 241 9.43 6.12 -47.84
C GLN A 241 9.56 7.14 -46.72
N THR A 242 9.49 6.66 -45.48
CA THR A 242 9.59 7.49 -44.28
C THR A 242 10.54 6.89 -43.25
N LEU A 243 11.21 7.76 -42.50
CA LEU A 243 12.03 7.40 -41.35
C LEU A 243 11.45 8.06 -40.11
N GLU A 244 11.11 7.25 -39.11
CA GLU A 244 10.66 7.71 -37.81
C GLU A 244 11.77 7.52 -36.79
N LEU A 245 12.20 8.63 -36.18
CA LEU A 245 13.13 8.65 -35.05
C LEU A 245 12.34 8.87 -33.78
N ARG A 246 12.51 8.02 -32.76
CA ARG A 246 11.79 8.09 -31.49
C ARG A 246 12.76 8.09 -30.33
N ILE A 247 12.50 8.97 -29.36
CA ILE A 247 13.17 9.03 -28.06
C ILE A 247 12.08 8.98 -27.00
N GLU A 248 12.19 8.02 -26.09
CA GLU A 248 11.31 7.92 -24.92
C GLU A 248 12.13 8.06 -23.65
N THR A 249 11.59 8.78 -22.68
CA THR A 249 12.16 8.91 -21.35
C THR A 249 11.08 8.66 -20.33
N PHE A 250 11.23 7.55 -19.61
CA PHE A 250 10.44 7.25 -18.43
C PHE A 250 11.12 7.89 -17.23
N ASN A 251 10.35 8.53 -16.34
CA ASN A 251 10.87 9.34 -15.25
C ASN A 251 11.86 10.42 -15.73
N LEU A 252 11.35 11.33 -16.57
CA LEU A 252 12.06 12.43 -17.21
C LEU A 252 12.92 13.22 -16.23
N PHE A 253 12.44 13.45 -15.00
CA PHE A 253 13.15 14.22 -13.98
C PHE A 253 14.11 13.38 -13.13
N ASN A 254 14.13 12.05 -13.29
CA ASN A 254 14.80 11.13 -12.37
C ASN A 254 14.39 11.40 -10.92
N HIS A 255 13.09 11.69 -10.70
CA HIS A 255 12.57 11.94 -9.37
C HIS A 255 12.58 10.63 -8.58
N PHE A 256 13.21 10.66 -7.41
CA PHE A 256 13.23 9.53 -6.49
C PHE A 256 11.91 9.51 -5.71
N ASN A 257 10.99 8.66 -6.16
CA ASN A 257 9.74 8.41 -5.47
C ASN A 257 9.98 7.44 -4.31
N TRP A 258 9.69 7.87 -3.08
CA TRP A 258 9.99 7.09 -1.90
C TRP A 258 9.03 5.91 -1.77
N GLY A 259 9.56 4.73 -1.44
CA GLY A 259 8.73 3.61 -0.99
C GLY A 259 8.12 3.87 0.38
N ASN A 260 7.30 2.93 0.84
CA ASN A 260 6.71 3.03 2.18
C ASN A 260 7.76 2.78 3.29
N PRO A 261 7.62 3.45 4.45
CA PRO A 261 8.44 3.15 5.60
C PRO A 261 8.16 1.75 6.16
N VAL A 262 9.15 1.14 6.81
CA VAL A 262 8.97 -0.12 7.55
C VAL A 262 8.00 0.11 8.72
N THR A 263 6.88 -0.62 8.74
CA THR A 263 5.83 -0.48 9.77
C THR A 263 5.81 -1.59 10.82
N ASN A 264 6.66 -2.61 10.69
CA ASN A 264 6.82 -3.61 11.74
C ASN A 264 7.56 -2.99 12.93
N PHE A 265 6.87 -2.79 14.04
CA PHE A 265 7.41 -2.18 15.24
C PHE A 265 8.59 -2.96 15.82
N ASN A 266 8.63 -4.29 15.68
CA ASN A 266 9.75 -5.10 16.17
C ASN A 266 11.02 -4.93 15.33
N ALA A 267 10.94 -4.34 14.13
CA ALA A 267 12.10 -4.17 13.27
C ALA A 267 13.05 -3.10 13.81
N ALA A 268 14.36 -3.39 13.76
CA ALA A 268 15.40 -2.38 14.00
C ALA A 268 15.36 -1.24 12.97
N THR A 269 14.78 -1.49 11.80
CA THR A 269 14.60 -0.54 10.70
C THR A 269 13.27 0.19 10.71
N PHE A 270 12.44 0.03 11.75
CA PHE A 270 11.14 0.69 11.87
C PHE A 270 11.21 2.18 11.52
N GLY A 271 10.22 2.65 10.76
CA GLY A 271 10.09 4.04 10.37
C GLY A 271 11.06 4.50 9.28
N ARG A 272 11.93 3.63 8.78
CA ARG A 272 12.84 3.94 7.66
C ARG A 272 12.21 3.59 6.33
N VAL A 273 12.42 4.42 5.32
CA VAL A 273 12.16 4.10 3.91
C VAL A 273 13.40 3.42 3.34
N LEU A 274 13.25 2.16 2.91
CA LEU A 274 14.35 1.33 2.42
C LEU A 274 14.24 1.00 0.92
N SER A 275 13.20 1.50 0.26
CA SER A 275 12.92 1.21 -1.14
C SER A 275 12.50 2.45 -1.91
N GLN A 276 12.51 2.32 -3.22
CA GLN A 276 11.93 3.27 -4.17
C GLN A 276 10.58 2.73 -4.64
N GLU A 277 9.64 3.62 -4.92
CA GLU A 277 8.42 3.32 -5.65
C GLU A 277 8.62 3.66 -7.14
N GLY A 278 8.43 2.70 -8.04
CA GLY A 278 8.66 2.87 -9.48
C GLY A 278 10.15 2.92 -9.86
N ASP A 279 10.43 3.09 -11.16
CA ASP A 279 11.76 2.94 -11.72
C ASP A 279 12.57 4.28 -11.76
N PRO A 280 13.91 4.21 -11.68
CA PRO A 280 14.78 5.32 -12.07
C PRO A 280 14.57 5.72 -13.54
N ARG A 281 15.20 6.81 -13.98
CA ARG A 281 15.10 7.25 -15.37
C ARG A 281 15.55 6.18 -16.35
N ILE A 282 14.69 5.85 -17.31
CA ILE A 282 14.99 4.93 -18.43
C ILE A 282 14.83 5.72 -19.73
N MET A 283 15.84 5.67 -20.59
CA MET A 283 15.78 6.26 -21.93
C MET A 283 15.80 5.16 -22.99
N GLN A 284 14.92 5.26 -23.98
CA GLN A 284 14.83 4.34 -25.10
C GLN A 284 14.90 5.11 -26.41
N PHE A 285 15.56 4.50 -27.39
CA PHE A 285 15.77 5.06 -28.72
C PHE A 285 15.23 4.07 -29.74
N GLY A 286 14.41 4.56 -30.67
CA GLY A 286 13.78 3.76 -31.70
C GLY A 286 13.98 4.38 -33.07
N ILE A 287 14.20 3.52 -34.07
CA ILE A 287 14.22 3.89 -35.48
C ILE A 287 13.26 2.96 -36.20
N LYS A 288 12.35 3.53 -36.97
CA LYS A 288 11.44 2.77 -37.84
C LYS A 288 11.54 3.31 -39.26
N TYR A 289 11.68 2.39 -40.21
CA TYR A 289 11.68 2.68 -41.63
C TYR A 289 10.39 2.17 -42.26
N GLY A 290 9.70 3.03 -43.01
CA GLY A 290 8.53 2.69 -43.83
C GLY A 290 8.91 2.65 -45.31
N PHE A 291 8.50 1.58 -46.00
CA PHE A 291 8.75 1.34 -47.43
C PHE A 291 7.70 2.04 -48.30
#